data_AF-A0A5E6NJC4-F1
#
_entry.id   AF-A0A5E6NJC4-F1
#
_cell.length_a   1.000
_cell.length_b   1.000
_cell.length_c   1.000
_cell.angle_alpha   90.00
_cell.angle_beta   90.00
_cell.angle_gamma   90.00
#
_symmetry.space_group_name_H-M   'P 1'
#
loop_
_entity.id
_entity.type
_entity.pdbx_description
1 polymer ?
#
loop_
_entity_poly.entity_id
_entity_poly.type
_entity_poly.pdbx_seq_one_letter_code
_entity_poly.pdbx_strand_id
1 'polypeptide(L)'
;MLVLRLQQTALQILLTMLMLPSLKNTTKISNLKESVDIDGKGSDVDLTHWDVSHVTDARKAFFNAAAFNQDIGGWDVSQVTNMSSMFYLGIKFNQNIGDWDVSKVTNMAYMLHTTTIFNQNIGSWDVSKVTDMSYMLFNANAFNQNIGNWDVSKVTTMVWMFWNAKVFNQDIGNWDVSSLTNAIHMFKDTSMTLNNMDSTLRGWAKLDTTAGESAIQNNVGWSIANYTDATARQYLIDTYHWTISAAVLMAARRYRATITLIHLTQLPKKPHYTV
;
A
#
# COMPACT_ATOMS: atom_id res chain seq x y z
N MET A 1 -20.14 -37.16 -40.33
CA MET A 1 -20.12 -37.76 -38.97
C MET A 1 -18.86 -37.40 -38.17
N LEU A 2 -17.66 -37.42 -38.78
CA LEU A 2 -16.40 -37.07 -38.12
C LEU A 2 -16.30 -35.59 -37.69
N VAL A 3 -16.79 -34.66 -38.53
CA VAL A 3 -16.76 -33.20 -38.29
C VAL A 3 -17.68 -32.80 -37.13
N LEU A 4 -18.85 -33.42 -37.02
CA LEU A 4 -19.78 -33.20 -35.89
C LEU A 4 -19.19 -33.70 -34.56
N ARG A 5 -18.46 -34.82 -34.57
CA ARG A 5 -17.77 -35.33 -33.39
C ARG A 5 -16.62 -34.41 -32.97
N LEU A 6 -15.84 -33.88 -33.92
CA LEU A 6 -14.77 -32.92 -33.63
C LEU A 6 -15.31 -31.60 -33.05
N GLN A 7 -16.45 -31.10 -33.54
CA GLN A 7 -17.11 -29.92 -32.97
C GLN A 7 -17.72 -30.19 -31.58
N GLN A 8 -18.27 -31.38 -31.34
CA GLN A 8 -18.72 -31.77 -30.00
C GLN A 8 -17.56 -31.93 -29.03
N THR A 9 -16.42 -32.51 -29.42
CA THR A 9 -15.24 -32.62 -28.54
C THR A 9 -14.61 -31.26 -28.29
N ALA A 10 -14.54 -30.37 -29.28
CA ALA A 10 -14.05 -29.00 -29.10
C ALA A 10 -14.98 -28.16 -28.21
N LEU A 11 -16.30 -28.28 -28.37
CA LEU A 11 -17.27 -27.62 -27.51
C LEU A 11 -17.29 -28.23 -26.11
N GLN A 12 -17.08 -29.54 -25.95
CA GLN A 12 -16.95 -30.21 -24.65
C GLN A 12 -15.65 -29.82 -23.95
N ILE A 13 -14.54 -29.67 -24.68
CA ILE A 13 -13.25 -29.17 -24.17
C ILE A 13 -13.39 -27.71 -23.76
N LEU A 14 -14.06 -26.88 -24.58
CA LEU A 14 -14.37 -25.48 -24.26
C LEU A 14 -15.34 -25.37 -23.07
N LEU A 15 -16.32 -26.27 -22.94
CA LEU A 15 -17.23 -26.35 -21.77
C LEU A 15 -16.49 -26.83 -20.51
N THR A 16 -15.51 -27.72 -20.63
CA THR A 16 -14.66 -28.14 -19.50
C THR A 16 -13.57 -27.12 -19.15
N MET A 17 -13.22 -26.20 -20.04
CA MET A 17 -12.37 -25.04 -19.72
C MET A 17 -13.20 -23.87 -19.14
N LEU A 18 -14.44 -23.67 -19.59
CA LEU A 18 -15.40 -22.70 -19.04
C LEU A 18 -16.00 -23.14 -17.69
N MET A 19 -15.84 -24.42 -17.34
CA MET A 19 -16.19 -24.96 -16.05
C MET A 19 -14.92 -25.58 -15.46
N LEU A 20 -14.05 -24.78 -14.83
CA LEU A 20 -13.26 -25.27 -13.70
C LEU A 20 -14.25 -25.48 -12.55
N PRO A 21 -14.85 -26.67 -12.35
CA PRO A 21 -15.90 -26.89 -11.37
C PRO A 21 -15.30 -27.16 -9.98
N SER A 22 -14.08 -26.69 -9.69
CA SER A 22 -13.36 -26.99 -8.44
C SER A 22 -12.79 -25.77 -7.69
N LEU A 23 -12.98 -24.53 -8.16
CA LEU A 23 -12.77 -23.34 -7.31
C LEU A 23 -14.05 -22.84 -6.64
N LYS A 24 -15.18 -23.54 -6.80
CA LYS A 24 -16.41 -23.22 -6.07
C LYS A 24 -16.22 -23.55 -4.59
N ASN A 25 -16.08 -22.48 -3.80
CA ASN A 25 -16.02 -22.43 -2.34
C ASN A 25 -14.65 -22.68 -1.67
N THR A 26 -13.55 -22.30 -2.32
CA THR A 26 -12.28 -22.13 -1.57
C THR A 26 -12.26 -20.75 -0.90
N THR A 27 -11.98 -20.73 0.41
CA THR A 27 -11.80 -19.47 1.15
C THR A 27 -10.47 -18.79 0.83
N LYS A 28 -9.67 -19.35 -0.10
CA LYS A 28 -8.34 -18.88 -0.48
C LYS A 28 -8.12 -18.97 -2.00
N ILE A 29 -7.46 -17.96 -2.55
CA ILE A 29 -7.02 -17.91 -3.96
C ILE A 29 -5.51 -17.68 -4.08
N SER A 30 -4.73 -18.37 -3.24
CA SER A 30 -3.27 -18.24 -3.26
C SER A 30 -2.65 -18.93 -4.47
N ASN A 31 -1.64 -18.29 -5.08
CA ASN A 31 -0.88 -18.82 -6.21
C ASN A 31 -1.73 -19.12 -7.45
N LEU A 32 -2.70 -18.28 -7.81
CA LEU A 32 -3.51 -18.47 -9.04
C LEU A 32 -2.64 -18.63 -10.28
N LYS A 33 -1.50 -17.94 -10.36
CA LYS A 33 -0.54 -18.10 -11.46
C LYS A 33 -0.05 -19.54 -11.67
N GLU A 34 0.05 -20.33 -10.61
CA GLU A 34 0.46 -21.74 -10.71
C GLU A 34 -0.69 -22.65 -11.17
N SER A 35 -1.93 -22.19 -10.98
CA SER A 35 -3.16 -22.94 -11.26
C SER A 35 -3.81 -22.56 -12.60
N VAL A 36 -3.54 -21.35 -13.08
CA VAL A 36 -4.18 -20.74 -14.23
C VAL A 36 -3.13 -19.99 -15.05
N ASP A 37 -3.21 -20.15 -16.38
CA ASP A 37 -2.37 -19.40 -17.32
C ASP A 37 -2.77 -17.92 -17.33
N ILE A 38 -1.94 -17.11 -16.67
CA ILE A 38 -2.06 -15.65 -16.53
C ILE A 38 -0.70 -14.97 -16.74
N ASP A 39 0.31 -15.72 -17.18
CA ASP A 39 1.69 -15.24 -17.33
C ASP A 39 1.97 -14.63 -18.71
N GLY A 40 0.91 -14.51 -19.54
CA GLY A 40 0.93 -13.89 -20.86
C GLY A 40 1.48 -14.81 -21.96
N LYS A 41 1.54 -16.13 -21.73
CA LYS A 41 2.01 -17.12 -22.73
C LYS A 41 0.90 -18.05 -23.17
N GLY A 42 0.12 -17.63 -24.17
CA GLY A 42 -0.86 -18.50 -24.81
C GLY A 42 -2.23 -17.86 -24.81
N SER A 43 -3.27 -18.66 -24.55
CA SER A 43 -4.62 -18.15 -24.35
C SER A 43 -4.85 -18.02 -22.85
N ASP A 44 -4.60 -16.83 -22.31
CA ASP A 44 -4.88 -16.54 -20.91
C ASP A 44 -6.34 -16.85 -20.56
N VAL A 45 -6.57 -17.34 -19.34
CA VAL A 45 -7.94 -17.51 -18.83
C VAL A 45 -8.53 -16.15 -18.50
N ASP A 46 -9.74 -15.88 -18.98
CA ASP A 46 -10.50 -14.68 -18.64
C ASP A 46 -10.99 -14.73 -17.18
N LEU A 47 -10.50 -13.80 -16.37
CA LEU A 47 -10.82 -13.67 -14.95
C LEU A 47 -11.95 -12.66 -14.66
N THR A 48 -12.44 -11.94 -15.67
CA THR A 48 -13.37 -10.81 -15.50
C THR A 48 -14.66 -11.21 -14.78
N HIS A 49 -15.10 -12.45 -14.96
CA HIS A 49 -16.37 -12.97 -14.42
C HIS A 49 -16.22 -13.99 -13.28
N TRP A 50 -15.02 -14.07 -12.69
CA TRP A 50 -14.80 -14.95 -11.56
C TRP A 50 -15.53 -14.43 -10.30
N ASP A 51 -16.28 -15.32 -9.65
CA ASP A 51 -16.86 -15.05 -8.34
C ASP A 51 -15.82 -15.32 -7.25
N VAL A 52 -15.33 -14.24 -6.63
CA VAL A 52 -14.38 -14.27 -5.51
C VAL A 52 -14.99 -13.75 -4.21
N SER A 53 -16.32 -13.57 -4.15
CA SER A 53 -17.03 -13.00 -3.00
C SER A 53 -16.88 -13.82 -1.70
N HIS A 54 -16.44 -15.07 -1.80
CA HIS A 54 -16.25 -15.99 -0.66
C HIS A 54 -14.79 -16.07 -0.19
N VAL A 55 -13.88 -15.39 -0.90
CA VAL A 55 -12.45 -15.46 -0.65
C VAL A 55 -12.10 -14.63 0.58
N THR A 56 -11.42 -15.26 1.53
CA THR A 56 -10.90 -14.61 2.75
C THR A 56 -9.38 -14.41 2.72
N ASP A 57 -8.66 -15.14 1.86
CA ASP A 57 -7.21 -15.09 1.73
C ASP A 57 -6.80 -14.99 0.24
N ALA A 58 -6.36 -13.81 -0.18
CA ALA A 58 -5.89 -13.52 -1.54
C ALA A 58 -4.35 -13.44 -1.61
N ARG A 59 -3.66 -13.98 -0.59
CA ARG A 59 -2.20 -13.89 -0.53
C ARG A 59 -1.58 -14.52 -1.77
N LYS A 60 -0.60 -13.85 -2.37
CA LYS A 60 0.14 -14.37 -3.53
C LYS A 60 -0.72 -14.77 -4.75
N ALA A 61 -1.98 -14.32 -4.86
CA ALA A 61 -2.86 -14.74 -5.96
C ALA A 61 -2.19 -14.55 -7.34
N PHE A 62 -1.56 -13.40 -7.55
CA PHE A 62 -0.85 -13.03 -8.78
C PHE A 62 0.67 -12.92 -8.57
N PHE A 63 1.21 -13.71 -7.64
CA PHE A 63 2.64 -13.67 -7.33
C PHE A 63 3.48 -13.98 -8.58
N ASN A 64 4.40 -13.07 -8.90
CA ASN A 64 5.28 -13.13 -10.06
C ASN A 64 4.54 -13.20 -11.40
N ALA A 65 3.28 -12.75 -11.48
CA ALA A 65 2.53 -12.67 -12.73
C ALA A 65 2.92 -11.40 -13.51
N ALA A 66 4.15 -11.35 -14.01
CA ALA A 66 4.76 -10.14 -14.56
C ALA A 66 3.99 -9.52 -15.74
N ALA A 67 3.31 -10.33 -16.54
CA ALA A 67 2.49 -9.88 -17.68
C ALA A 67 1.02 -9.61 -17.32
N PHE A 68 0.57 -9.98 -16.12
CA PHE A 68 -0.84 -9.91 -15.74
C PHE A 68 -1.35 -8.47 -15.68
N ASN A 69 -2.42 -8.22 -16.43
CA ASN A 69 -3.12 -6.93 -16.45
C ASN A 69 -4.58 -7.10 -16.94
N GLN A 70 -5.24 -8.21 -16.62
CA GLN A 70 -6.65 -8.39 -16.98
C GLN A 70 -7.57 -7.62 -16.03
N ASP A 71 -8.73 -7.17 -16.52
CA ASP A 71 -9.69 -6.44 -15.71
C ASP A 71 -10.25 -7.33 -14.57
N ILE A 72 -9.97 -6.91 -13.34
CA ILE A 72 -10.47 -7.51 -12.10
C ILE A 72 -11.11 -6.44 -11.21
N GLY A 73 -11.41 -5.25 -11.76
CA GLY A 73 -12.01 -4.16 -11.01
C GLY A 73 -13.38 -4.51 -10.43
N GLY A 74 -14.12 -5.39 -11.13
CA GLY A 74 -15.45 -5.88 -10.70
C GLY A 74 -15.45 -7.02 -9.68
N TRP A 75 -14.29 -7.47 -9.19
CA TRP A 75 -14.23 -8.52 -8.18
C TRP A 75 -14.75 -8.06 -6.81
N ASP A 76 -15.63 -8.85 -6.19
CA ASP A 76 -16.04 -8.66 -4.80
C ASP A 76 -14.98 -9.22 -3.85
N VAL A 77 -14.14 -8.35 -3.30
CA VAL A 77 -13.10 -8.70 -2.32
C VAL A 77 -13.50 -8.38 -0.87
N SER A 78 -14.78 -8.09 -0.60
CA SER A 78 -15.27 -7.62 0.70
C SER A 78 -15.09 -8.60 1.87
N GLN A 79 -14.79 -9.87 1.57
CA GLN A 79 -14.49 -10.89 2.59
C GLN A 79 -12.98 -11.11 2.79
N VAL A 80 -12.12 -10.52 1.96
CA VAL A 80 -10.68 -10.73 2.02
C VAL A 80 -10.10 -10.07 3.27
N THR A 81 -9.32 -10.83 4.02
CA THR A 81 -8.60 -10.38 5.22
C THR A 81 -7.09 -10.28 4.99
N ASN A 82 -6.56 -10.99 3.98
CA ASN A 82 -5.14 -11.04 3.68
C ASN A 82 -4.89 -10.83 2.18
N MET A 83 -4.18 -9.75 1.83
CA MET A 83 -3.77 -9.43 0.46
C MET A 83 -2.23 -9.43 0.30
N SER A 84 -1.52 -10.04 1.25
CA SER A 84 -0.05 -10.03 1.26
C SER A 84 0.52 -10.63 -0.03
N SER A 85 1.47 -9.90 -0.63
CA SER A 85 2.15 -10.28 -1.87
C SER A 85 1.24 -10.56 -3.07
N MET A 86 -0.02 -10.09 -3.08
CA MET A 86 -1.00 -10.43 -4.11
C MET A 86 -0.48 -10.14 -5.52
N PHE A 87 0.12 -8.97 -5.76
CA PHE A 87 0.72 -8.57 -7.05
C PHE A 87 2.25 -8.40 -6.98
N TYR A 88 2.91 -9.12 -6.07
CA TYR A 88 4.37 -9.10 -5.97
C TYR A 88 5.01 -9.45 -7.32
N LEU A 89 5.88 -8.59 -7.85
CA LEU A 89 6.47 -8.69 -9.20
C LEU A 89 5.45 -8.65 -10.35
N GLY A 90 4.28 -8.02 -10.15
CA GLY A 90 3.29 -7.73 -11.20
C GLY A 90 3.70 -6.53 -12.08
N ILE A 91 4.78 -6.68 -12.85
CA ILE A 91 5.42 -5.58 -13.59
C ILE A 91 4.45 -4.79 -14.48
N LYS A 92 3.49 -5.46 -15.13
CA LYS A 92 2.50 -4.86 -16.04
C LYS A 92 1.17 -4.54 -15.39
N PHE A 93 0.99 -4.81 -14.10
CA PHE A 93 -0.28 -4.60 -13.42
C PHE A 93 -0.55 -3.10 -13.23
N ASN A 94 -1.65 -2.61 -13.80
CA ASN A 94 -2.14 -1.24 -13.67
C ASN A 94 -3.67 -1.16 -13.78
N GLN A 95 -4.38 -2.19 -13.33
CA GLN A 95 -5.84 -2.25 -13.42
C GLN A 95 -6.51 -1.43 -12.32
N ASN A 96 -7.66 -0.84 -12.66
CA ASN A 96 -8.43 -0.04 -11.72
C ASN A 96 -9.03 -0.94 -10.64
N ILE A 97 -8.53 -0.80 -9.42
CA ILE A 97 -8.97 -1.51 -8.22
C ILE A 97 -9.42 -0.54 -7.12
N GLY A 98 -9.68 0.73 -7.47
CA GLY A 98 -10.07 1.77 -6.53
C GLY A 98 -11.42 1.53 -5.85
N ASP A 99 -12.30 0.77 -6.50
CA ASP A 99 -13.65 0.45 -6.03
C ASP A 99 -13.71 -0.83 -5.16
N TRP A 100 -12.57 -1.48 -4.92
CA TRP A 100 -12.50 -2.65 -4.05
C TRP A 100 -12.80 -2.31 -2.59
N ASP A 101 -13.71 -3.05 -1.96
CA ASP A 101 -13.92 -3.02 -0.51
C ASP A 101 -12.82 -3.79 0.21
N VAL A 102 -11.81 -3.05 0.70
CA VAL A 102 -10.70 -3.59 1.48
C VAL A 102 -10.86 -3.41 2.99
N SER A 103 -12.06 -3.03 3.47
CA SER A 103 -12.33 -2.67 4.88
C SER A 103 -12.12 -3.81 5.89
N LYS A 104 -12.00 -5.07 5.43
CA LYS A 104 -11.68 -6.24 6.26
C LYS A 104 -10.21 -6.67 6.21
N VAL A 105 -9.42 -6.08 5.31
CA VAL A 105 -8.01 -6.47 5.13
C VAL A 105 -7.20 -6.04 6.34
N THR A 106 -6.43 -6.97 6.91
CA THR A 106 -5.52 -6.71 8.03
C THR A 106 -4.05 -6.75 7.61
N ASN A 107 -3.71 -7.35 6.47
CA ASN A 107 -2.33 -7.46 5.98
C ASN A 107 -2.24 -7.14 4.48
N MET A 108 -1.48 -6.09 4.15
CA MET A 108 -1.17 -5.64 2.78
C MET A 108 0.34 -5.70 2.47
N ALA A 109 1.12 -6.39 3.28
CA ALA A 109 2.56 -6.48 3.11
C ALA A 109 2.91 -6.98 1.70
N TYR A 110 3.81 -6.27 1.01
CA TYR A 110 4.24 -6.57 -0.36
C TYR A 110 3.13 -6.57 -1.45
N MET A 111 1.91 -6.10 -1.16
CA MET A 111 0.76 -6.28 -2.07
C MET A 111 1.02 -5.75 -3.50
N LEU A 112 1.58 -4.55 -3.64
CA LEU A 112 1.93 -3.88 -4.91
C LEU A 112 3.46 -3.76 -5.08
N HIS A 113 4.21 -4.72 -4.53
CA HIS A 113 5.66 -4.71 -4.60
C HIS A 113 6.16 -4.93 -6.03
N THR A 114 6.94 -3.99 -6.55
CA THR A 114 7.49 -3.99 -7.91
C THR A 114 6.39 -3.98 -9.00
N THR A 115 5.22 -3.37 -8.74
CA THR A 115 4.24 -3.03 -9.79
C THR A 115 4.63 -1.70 -10.45
N THR A 116 5.66 -1.73 -11.28
CA THR A 116 6.43 -0.53 -11.67
C THR A 116 5.62 0.54 -12.41
N ILE A 117 4.51 0.16 -13.05
CA ILE A 117 3.62 1.07 -13.79
C ILE A 117 2.29 1.36 -13.09
N PHE A 118 2.04 0.75 -11.93
CA PHE A 118 0.78 0.93 -11.21
C PHE A 118 0.65 2.38 -10.73
N ASN A 119 -0.43 3.04 -11.12
CA ASN A 119 -0.75 4.41 -10.69
C ASN A 119 -2.27 4.66 -10.64
N GLN A 120 -3.05 3.63 -10.31
CA GLN A 120 -4.50 3.74 -10.19
C GLN A 120 -4.90 4.34 -8.84
N ASN A 121 -5.99 5.11 -8.84
CA ASN A 121 -6.47 5.78 -7.63
C ASN A 121 -6.98 4.75 -6.62
N ILE A 122 -6.34 4.71 -5.45
CA ILE A 122 -6.69 3.86 -4.30
C ILE A 122 -6.92 4.71 -3.03
N GLY A 123 -7.08 6.02 -3.19
CA GLY A 123 -7.26 6.96 -2.07
C GLY A 123 -8.56 6.75 -1.29
N SER A 124 -9.54 6.07 -1.88
CA SER A 124 -10.84 5.72 -1.28
C SER A 124 -10.82 4.44 -0.44
N TRP A 125 -9.73 3.68 -0.44
CA TRP A 125 -9.65 2.44 0.33
C TRP A 125 -9.75 2.68 1.84
N ASP A 126 -10.65 1.94 2.49
CA ASP A 126 -10.70 1.84 3.95
C ASP A 126 -9.61 0.87 4.44
N VAL A 127 -8.48 1.44 4.85
CA VAL A 127 -7.32 0.70 5.40
C VAL A 127 -7.28 0.70 6.94
N SER A 128 -8.37 1.09 7.61
CA SER A 128 -8.44 1.27 9.08
C SER A 128 -8.22 0.00 9.91
N LYS A 129 -8.22 -1.18 9.27
CA LYS A 129 -7.93 -2.48 9.90
C LYS A 129 -6.55 -3.04 9.57
N VAL A 130 -5.80 -2.41 8.65
CA VAL A 130 -4.49 -2.88 8.23
C VAL A 130 -3.47 -2.66 9.36
N THR A 131 -2.71 -3.70 9.67
CA THR A 131 -1.65 -3.65 10.70
C THR A 131 -0.25 -3.70 10.09
N ASP A 132 -0.10 -4.18 8.85
CA ASP A 132 1.18 -4.35 8.17
C ASP A 132 1.10 -3.89 6.71
N MET A 133 1.88 -2.85 6.39
CA MET A 133 2.06 -2.27 5.06
C MET A 133 3.52 -2.36 4.58
N SER A 134 4.33 -3.24 5.19
CA SER A 134 5.75 -3.39 4.83
C SER A 134 5.87 -3.70 3.34
N TYR A 135 6.77 -2.99 2.65
CA TYR A 135 7.02 -3.15 1.20
C TYR A 135 5.82 -2.95 0.27
N MET A 136 4.67 -2.48 0.77
CA MET A 136 3.41 -2.48 0.00
C MET A 136 3.56 -1.81 -1.38
N LEU A 137 4.30 -0.71 -1.48
CA LEU A 137 4.54 0.07 -2.70
C LEU A 137 6.04 0.18 -3.03
N PHE A 138 6.87 -0.74 -2.55
CA PHE A 138 8.30 -0.76 -2.86
C PHE A 138 8.49 -1.02 -4.36
N ASN A 139 9.36 -0.25 -5.02
CA ASN A 139 9.52 -0.25 -6.49
C ASN A 139 8.22 0.00 -7.28
N ALA A 140 7.20 0.64 -6.69
CA ALA A 140 6.02 1.11 -7.44
C ALA A 140 6.35 2.44 -8.13
N ASN A 141 7.26 2.40 -9.12
CA ASN A 141 7.94 3.58 -9.65
C ASN A 141 7.00 4.71 -10.12
N ALA A 142 5.85 4.35 -10.70
CA ALA A 142 4.86 5.28 -11.25
C ALA A 142 3.82 5.80 -10.25
N PHE A 143 3.75 5.22 -9.04
CA PHE A 143 2.68 5.50 -8.09
C PHE A 143 2.82 6.89 -7.46
N ASN A 144 1.82 7.74 -7.62
CA ASN A 144 1.74 9.07 -7.00
C ASN A 144 0.28 9.52 -6.75
N GLN A 145 -0.62 8.58 -6.43
CA GLN A 145 -2.02 8.90 -6.14
C GLN A 145 -2.18 9.42 -4.71
N ASN A 146 -3.16 10.28 -4.50
CA ASN A 146 -3.42 10.85 -3.18
C ASN A 146 -3.96 9.78 -2.21
N ILE A 147 -3.20 9.53 -1.15
CA ILE A 147 -3.51 8.61 -0.05
C ILE A 147 -3.49 9.31 1.32
N GLY A 148 -3.52 10.65 1.32
CA GLY A 148 -3.45 11.45 2.54
C GLY A 148 -4.62 11.24 3.51
N ASN A 149 -5.73 10.68 3.01
CA ASN A 149 -6.95 10.40 3.78
C ASN A 149 -7.02 8.98 4.35
N TRP A 150 -6.01 8.13 4.12
CA TRP A 150 -5.99 6.79 4.70
C TRP A 150 -5.91 6.84 6.24
N ASP A 151 -6.80 6.10 6.89
CA ASP A 151 -6.69 5.80 8.32
C ASP A 151 -5.66 4.69 8.55
N VAL A 152 -4.45 5.08 8.94
CA VAL A 152 -3.35 4.17 9.26
C VAL A 152 -3.13 4.01 10.77
N SER A 153 -4.11 4.40 11.60
CA SER A 153 -4.01 4.41 13.07
C SER A 153 -3.63 3.05 13.68
N LYS A 154 -3.96 1.95 13.00
CA LYS A 154 -3.61 0.56 13.39
C LYS A 154 -2.36 0.00 12.73
N VAL A 155 -1.75 0.70 11.79
CA VAL A 155 -0.57 0.20 11.07
C VAL A 155 0.63 0.22 12.03
N THR A 156 1.18 -0.96 12.30
CA THR A 156 2.33 -1.13 13.19
C THR A 156 3.65 -1.02 12.46
N THR A 157 3.68 -1.30 11.16
CA THR A 157 4.90 -1.26 10.35
C THR A 157 4.66 -0.85 8.90
N MET A 158 5.55 0.03 8.43
CA MET A 158 5.64 0.56 7.06
C MET A 158 7.07 0.44 6.53
N VAL A 159 7.79 -0.59 6.98
CA VAL A 159 9.19 -0.83 6.59
C VAL A 159 9.28 -0.89 5.06
N TRP A 160 10.11 -0.02 4.51
CA TRP A 160 10.40 0.08 3.08
C TRP A 160 9.17 0.36 2.20
N MET A 161 8.05 0.82 2.76
CA MET A 161 6.75 0.93 2.06
C MET A 161 6.82 1.65 0.71
N PHE A 162 7.57 2.76 0.60
CA PHE A 162 7.74 3.54 -0.64
C PHE A 162 9.17 3.55 -1.17
N TRP A 163 10.04 2.64 -0.72
CA TRP A 163 11.43 2.64 -1.21
C TRP A 163 11.42 2.47 -2.74
N ASN A 164 12.04 3.42 -3.44
CA ASN A 164 12.18 3.48 -4.90
C ASN A 164 10.84 3.60 -5.63
N ALA A 165 9.79 4.06 -4.94
CA ALA A 165 8.59 4.64 -5.56
C ALA A 165 8.97 6.01 -6.15
N LYS A 166 9.61 5.97 -7.32
CA LYS A 166 10.40 7.08 -7.86
C LYS A 166 9.68 8.41 -7.93
N VAL A 167 8.39 8.43 -8.26
CA VAL A 167 7.63 9.69 -8.39
C VAL A 167 6.76 10.00 -7.17
N PHE A 168 6.78 9.18 -6.13
CA PHE A 168 5.94 9.38 -4.96
C PHE A 168 6.28 10.71 -4.26
N ASN A 169 5.27 11.58 -4.15
CA ASN A 169 5.37 12.91 -3.56
C ASN A 169 3.98 13.38 -3.08
N GLN A 170 3.43 12.71 -2.06
CA GLN A 170 2.13 13.06 -1.47
C GLN A 170 2.29 13.58 -0.05
N ASP A 171 1.42 14.51 0.35
CA ASP A 171 1.32 14.93 1.75
C ASP A 171 0.57 13.87 2.57
N ILE A 172 1.25 13.31 3.55
CA ILE A 172 0.72 12.29 4.47
C ILE A 172 0.91 12.71 5.94
N GLY A 173 1.11 14.00 6.21
CA GLY A 173 1.25 14.51 7.57
C GLY A 173 0.01 14.31 8.44
N ASN A 174 -1.16 14.09 7.82
CA ASN A 174 -2.42 13.87 8.52
C ASN A 174 -2.64 12.43 8.98
N TRP A 175 -1.76 11.51 8.58
CA TRP A 175 -1.85 10.13 9.05
C TRP A 175 -1.73 10.08 10.58
N ASP A 176 -2.64 9.33 11.19
CA ASP A 176 -2.54 8.91 12.58
C ASP A 176 -1.52 7.77 12.67
N VAL A 177 -0.37 8.03 13.29
CA VAL A 177 0.72 7.06 13.48
C VAL A 177 0.74 6.48 14.89
N SER A 178 -0.40 6.49 15.58
CA SER A 178 -0.53 6.05 16.98
C SER A 178 -0.06 4.62 17.25
N SER A 179 -0.09 3.72 16.25
CA SER A 179 0.39 2.33 16.41
C SER A 179 1.76 2.07 15.78
N LEU A 180 2.37 3.06 15.13
CA LEU A 180 3.57 2.85 14.32
C LEU A 180 4.77 2.50 15.21
N THR A 181 5.43 1.40 14.90
CA THR A 181 6.67 0.97 15.59
C THR A 181 7.89 1.01 14.67
N ASN A 182 7.70 0.89 13.35
CA ASN A 182 8.80 0.84 12.41
C ASN A 182 8.44 1.28 10.98
N ALA A 183 9.16 2.27 10.47
CA ALA A 183 9.10 2.81 9.11
C ALA A 183 10.51 3.08 8.55
N ILE A 184 11.51 2.26 8.90
CA ILE A 184 12.85 2.39 8.30
C ILE A 184 12.78 2.26 6.78
N HIS A 185 13.66 2.97 6.09
CA HIS A 185 13.78 3.12 4.63
C HIS A 185 12.49 3.48 3.86
N MET A 186 11.43 3.93 4.55
CA MET A 186 10.13 4.21 3.94
C MET A 186 10.23 5.12 2.71
N PHE A 187 10.99 6.22 2.78
CA PHE A 187 11.10 7.20 1.68
C PHE A 187 12.41 7.15 0.90
N LYS A 188 13.20 6.08 1.03
CA LYS A 188 14.47 5.96 0.35
C LYS A 188 14.25 5.97 -1.18
N ASP A 189 14.98 6.83 -1.89
CA ASP A 189 14.93 6.96 -3.36
C ASP A 189 13.54 7.32 -3.93
N THR A 190 12.78 8.14 -3.20
CA THR A 190 11.52 8.77 -3.65
C THR A 190 11.74 10.21 -4.14
N SER A 191 10.75 10.79 -4.84
CA SER A 191 10.74 12.22 -5.22
C SER A 191 10.04 13.12 -4.17
N MET A 192 9.96 12.66 -2.92
CA MET A 192 9.32 13.42 -1.83
C MET A 192 9.97 14.80 -1.69
N THR A 193 9.19 15.84 -1.92
CA THR A 193 9.64 17.23 -1.87
C THR A 193 9.88 17.70 -0.44
N LEU A 194 10.68 18.77 -0.28
CA LEU A 194 10.91 19.40 1.04
C LEU A 194 9.58 19.78 1.72
N ASN A 195 8.66 20.39 0.97
CA ASN A 195 7.37 20.82 1.51
C ASN A 195 6.56 19.65 2.06
N ASN A 196 6.42 18.57 1.29
CA ASN A 196 5.66 17.39 1.74
C ASN A 196 6.38 16.67 2.89
N MET A 197 7.71 16.52 2.84
CA MET A 197 8.44 15.88 3.93
C MET A 197 8.36 16.70 5.23
N ASP A 198 8.47 18.02 5.15
CA ASP A 198 8.33 18.90 6.30
C ASP A 198 6.88 18.90 6.83
N SER A 199 5.89 18.81 5.95
CA SER A 199 4.48 18.60 6.35
C SER A 199 4.30 17.29 7.11
N THR A 200 4.85 16.19 6.57
CA THR A 200 4.84 14.87 7.22
C THR A 200 5.52 14.90 8.58
N LEU A 201 6.70 15.52 8.68
CA LEU A 201 7.45 15.68 9.94
C LEU A 201 6.63 16.41 11.00
N ARG A 202 6.07 17.58 10.65
CA ARG A 202 5.26 18.36 11.60
C ARG A 202 4.00 17.62 12.01
N GLY A 203 3.34 16.96 11.07
CA GLY A 203 2.16 16.16 11.33
C GLY A 203 2.45 15.04 12.32
N TRP A 204 3.46 14.21 12.05
CA TRP A 204 3.78 13.07 12.91
C TRP A 204 4.40 13.48 14.26
N ALA A 205 4.98 14.67 14.34
CA ALA A 205 5.48 15.26 15.58
C ALA A 205 4.37 15.89 16.45
N LYS A 206 3.14 16.02 15.96
CA LYS A 206 2.04 16.67 16.67
C LYS A 206 0.92 15.69 16.97
N LEU A 207 0.76 15.36 18.26
CA LEU A 207 -0.37 14.56 18.74
C LEU A 207 -1.65 15.40 18.67
N ASP A 208 -2.59 14.98 17.83
CA ASP A 208 -3.91 15.61 17.67
C ASP A 208 -5.00 14.76 18.34
N THR A 209 -5.12 14.88 19.66
CA THR A 209 -6.16 14.17 20.42
C THR A 209 -7.58 14.59 20.03
N THR A 210 -7.76 15.75 19.39
CA THR A 210 -9.06 16.18 18.86
C THR A 210 -9.44 15.43 17.58
N ALA A 211 -8.47 14.89 16.84
CA ALA A 211 -8.67 14.03 15.67
C ALA A 211 -8.80 12.54 16.05
N GLY A 212 -8.71 12.19 17.33
CA GLY A 212 -8.79 10.80 17.81
C GLY A 212 -7.44 10.10 17.95
N GLU A 213 -6.32 10.79 17.71
CA GLU A 213 -4.99 10.21 17.89
C GLU A 213 -4.75 9.86 19.36
N SER A 214 -4.24 8.66 19.59
CA SER A 214 -4.10 8.10 20.93
C SER A 214 -2.68 8.24 21.49
N ALA A 215 -1.65 8.27 20.63
CA ALA A 215 -0.26 8.37 21.06
C ALA A 215 0.69 8.81 19.94
N ILE A 216 1.89 9.23 20.34
CA ILE A 216 3.09 9.13 19.50
C ILE A 216 3.94 8.05 20.16
N GLN A 217 4.25 6.98 19.43
CA GLN A 217 4.99 5.83 19.98
C GLN A 217 6.44 6.18 20.30
N ASN A 218 7.02 5.49 21.30
CA ASN A 218 8.44 5.61 21.60
C ASN A 218 9.28 4.64 20.75
N ASN A 219 10.56 4.97 20.55
CA ASN A 219 11.55 4.10 19.91
C ASN A 219 11.23 3.68 18.47
N VAL A 220 10.54 4.52 17.72
CA VAL A 220 10.20 4.25 16.32
C VAL A 220 11.42 4.48 15.42
N GLY A 221 11.76 3.49 14.60
CA GLY A 221 12.74 3.66 13.52
C GLY A 221 12.08 4.27 12.29
N TRP A 222 12.63 5.35 11.74
CA TRP A 222 12.06 6.00 10.56
C TRP A 222 13.16 6.54 9.64
N SER A 223 13.03 6.31 8.33
CA SER A 223 13.93 6.93 7.36
C SER A 223 13.20 7.92 6.47
N ILE A 224 13.64 9.17 6.53
CA ILE A 224 13.03 10.31 5.85
C ILE A 224 13.80 10.70 4.58
N ALA A 225 13.11 11.37 3.67
CA ALA A 225 13.72 12.05 2.52
C ALA A 225 14.39 13.37 2.96
N ASN A 226 14.76 14.21 1.98
CA ASN A 226 15.31 15.54 2.27
C ASN A 226 14.26 16.41 2.97
N TYR A 227 14.73 17.22 3.93
CA TYR A 227 13.88 18.02 4.81
C TYR A 227 14.57 19.34 5.18
N THR A 228 13.77 20.30 5.67
CA THR A 228 14.26 21.55 6.25
C THR A 228 13.79 21.77 7.69
N ASP A 229 12.70 21.13 8.12
CA ASP A 229 12.15 21.26 9.47
C ASP A 229 12.91 20.41 10.50
N ALA A 230 14.01 20.97 11.01
CA ALA A 230 14.82 20.33 12.04
C ALA A 230 14.10 20.25 13.40
N THR A 231 13.14 21.13 13.68
CA THR A 231 12.48 21.22 14.99
C THR A 231 11.56 20.03 15.22
N ALA A 232 10.67 19.72 14.26
CA ALA A 232 9.77 18.56 14.37
C ALA A 232 10.55 17.25 14.46
N ARG A 233 11.59 17.09 13.63
CA ARG A 233 12.49 15.94 13.66
C ARG A 233 13.15 15.78 15.04
N GLN A 234 13.74 16.86 15.57
CA GLN A 234 14.48 16.79 16.82
C GLN A 234 13.55 16.52 18.01
N TYR A 235 12.31 17.04 17.99
CA TYR A 235 11.31 16.73 19.00
C TYR A 235 10.98 15.23 19.07
N LEU A 236 10.78 14.57 17.92
CA LEU A 236 10.55 13.12 17.85
C LEU A 236 11.73 12.31 18.43
N ILE A 237 12.96 12.76 18.19
CA ILE A 237 14.18 12.11 18.72
C ILE A 237 14.28 12.31 20.23
N ASP A 238 14.16 13.54 20.72
CA ASP A 238 14.44 13.86 22.12
C ASP A 238 13.32 13.40 23.07
N THR A 239 12.07 13.51 22.63
CA THR A 239 10.89 13.24 23.47
C THR A 239 10.42 11.80 23.36
N TYR A 240 10.45 11.25 22.14
CA TYR A 240 9.93 9.91 21.85
C TYR A 240 11.01 8.90 21.50
N HIS A 241 12.29 9.29 21.56
CA HIS A 241 13.43 8.41 21.30
C HIS A 241 13.40 7.78 19.90
N TRP A 242 12.83 8.47 18.90
CA TRP A 242 12.81 7.98 17.53
C TRP A 242 14.22 7.89 16.96
N THR A 243 14.48 6.83 16.19
CA THR A 243 15.72 6.71 15.40
C THR A 243 15.44 7.18 13.98
N ILE A 244 15.77 8.44 13.68
CA ILE A 244 15.51 9.05 12.37
C ILE A 244 16.78 9.17 11.53
N SER A 245 16.90 8.30 10.52
CA SER A 245 17.96 8.39 9.50
C SER A 245 17.49 9.25 8.32
N ALA A 246 18.28 10.22 7.87
CA ALA A 246 17.90 11.12 6.78
C ALA A 246 18.88 11.05 5.61
N ALA A 247 18.40 11.33 4.39
CA ALA A 247 19.25 11.41 3.21
C ALA A 247 20.20 12.62 3.27
N VAL A 248 19.67 13.84 3.45
CA VAL A 248 20.44 15.08 3.65
C VAL A 248 19.58 16.13 4.38
N LEU A 249 20.12 16.84 5.38
CA LEU A 249 19.56 18.11 5.87
C LEU A 249 20.10 19.25 4.99
N MET A 250 19.24 19.95 4.25
CA MET A 250 19.69 20.99 3.30
C MET A 250 19.68 22.42 3.86
N ALA A 251 19.25 22.63 5.11
CA ALA A 251 19.34 23.94 5.75
C ALA A 251 20.80 24.26 6.13
N ALA A 252 21.24 25.47 5.75
CA ALA A 252 22.56 26.02 6.04
C ALA A 252 22.98 25.79 7.51
N ARG A 253 24.23 25.37 7.66
CA ARG A 253 24.98 25.12 8.92
C ARG A 253 24.36 25.73 10.20
N ARG A 254 24.02 24.82 11.11
CA ARG A 254 23.93 24.95 12.58
C ARG A 254 22.82 25.85 13.15
N TYR A 255 21.81 25.21 13.73
CA TYR A 255 21.22 25.64 14.99
C TYR A 255 21.28 24.47 15.99
N ARG A 256 21.98 24.66 17.11
CA ARG A 256 21.70 23.88 18.34
C ARG A 256 20.49 24.56 18.96
N ALA A 257 19.30 24.01 18.73
CA ALA A 257 18.07 24.51 19.35
C ALA A 257 17.79 23.69 20.61
N THR A 258 17.92 24.32 21.76
CA THR A 258 17.29 23.86 23.01
C THR A 258 15.78 24.00 22.81
N ILE A 259 15.07 22.91 22.54
CA ILE A 259 13.62 22.96 22.30
C ILE A 259 12.93 23.19 23.63
N THR A 260 12.33 24.37 23.80
CA THR A 260 11.38 24.65 24.89
C THR A 260 9.98 24.38 24.35
N LEU A 261 9.13 23.69 25.12
CA LEU A 261 7.73 23.29 24.83
C LEU A 261 6.88 24.39 24.14
N ILE A 262 7.23 25.66 24.36
CA ILE A 262 6.57 26.86 23.85
C ILE A 262 6.52 26.93 22.30
N HIS A 263 7.56 26.49 21.58
CA HIS A 263 7.59 26.62 20.10
C HIS A 263 6.65 25.63 19.37
N LEU A 264 6.30 24.49 19.99
CA LEU A 264 5.44 23.47 19.36
C LEU A 264 3.94 23.77 19.50
N THR A 265 3.55 24.56 20.49
CA THR A 265 2.17 25.07 20.63
C THR A 265 1.74 25.95 19.45
N GLN A 266 2.70 26.40 18.62
CA GLN A 266 2.45 27.17 17.41
C GLN A 266 2.46 26.34 16.12
N LEU A 267 2.72 25.02 16.17
CA LEU A 267 2.57 24.18 14.99
C LEU A 267 1.09 24.16 14.56
N PRO A 268 0.78 24.35 13.26
CA PRO A 268 -0.60 24.30 12.77
C PRO A 268 -1.25 22.96 13.13
N LYS A 269 -2.57 22.94 13.42
CA LYS A 269 -3.32 21.69 13.65
C LYS A 269 -3.40 20.89 12.35
N LYS A 270 -3.48 19.57 12.46
CA LYS A 270 -3.74 18.72 11.30
C LYS A 270 -5.10 19.13 10.73
N PRO A 271 -5.24 19.33 9.40
CA PRO A 271 -6.56 19.48 8.80
C PRO A 271 -7.45 18.29 9.16
N HIS A 272 -8.56 18.56 9.83
CA HIS A 272 -9.62 17.58 10.04
C HIS A 272 -10.38 17.42 8.71
N TYR A 273 -10.18 16.29 8.02
CA TYR A 273 -11.07 15.89 6.93
C TYR A 273 -12.22 15.11 7.54
N THR A 274 -13.33 15.79 7.83
CA THR A 274 -14.62 15.11 8.05
C THR A 274 -15.08 14.54 6.72
N VAL A 275 -15.21 13.22 6.66
CA VAL A 275 -15.85 12.47 5.55
C VAL A 275 -17.33 12.83 5.47
#